data_AF-A0A7M7GBA4-F1
#
_entry.id   AF-A0A7M7GBA4-F1
#
_cell.length_a   1.000
_cell.length_b   1.000
_cell.length_c   1.000
_cell.angle_alpha   90.00
_cell.angle_beta   90.00
_cell.angle_gamma   90.00
#
_symmetry.space_group_name_H-M   'P 1'
#
loop_
_entity.id
_entity.type
_entity.pdbx_description
1 polymer ?
#
loop_
_entity_poly.entity_id
_entity_poly.type
_entity_poly.pdbx_seq_one_letter_code
_entity_poly.pdbx_strand_id
1 'polypeptide(L)'
;MEEFIPTRVSRIKKDAAKEFISVSYEKPKKKEEIIKSKENNDIQNSKFNITKNERNENNDEKKKKEVEMKRIKFEVMKFGMSGFKGIEAEEAEVALAISLGAKPPKKKGINYKILKHEKKQETQQKDTKFVSGVEKSLINRKIKKVHRKSSNNLLKMYGKINKKTLSKKIK
;
A
#
# COMPACT_ATOMS: atom_id res chain seq x y z
N MET A 1 -70.73 35.15 -28.01
CA MET A 1 -69.84 34.15 -27.39
C MET A 1 -68.69 34.93 -26.78
N GLU A 2 -68.56 34.96 -25.46
CA GLU A 2 -67.56 35.77 -24.78
C GLU A 2 -66.15 35.20 -25.01
N GLU A 3 -65.21 36.04 -25.44
CA GLU A 3 -63.82 35.66 -25.67
C GLU A 3 -63.10 35.41 -24.33
N PHE A 4 -62.52 34.21 -24.19
CA PHE A 4 -61.79 33.82 -23.00
C PHE A 4 -60.50 34.65 -22.83
N ILE A 5 -60.45 35.45 -21.76
CA ILE A 5 -59.29 36.29 -21.44
C ILE A 5 -58.19 35.43 -20.79
N PRO A 6 -57.04 35.21 -21.44
CA PRO A 6 -56.01 34.30 -20.93
C PRO A 6 -55.27 34.89 -19.72
N THR A 7 -55.34 34.18 -18.59
CA THR A 7 -54.61 34.52 -17.36
C THR A 7 -53.12 34.21 -17.49
N ARG A 8 -52.27 34.85 -16.65
CA ARG A 8 -50.81 34.63 -16.65
C ARG A 8 -50.43 33.14 -16.54
N VAL A 9 -51.12 32.37 -15.69
CA VAL A 9 -50.88 30.93 -15.52
C VAL A 9 -51.22 30.14 -16.78
N SER A 10 -52.26 30.55 -17.52
CA SER A 10 -52.63 29.90 -18.79
C SER A 10 -51.59 30.09 -19.89
N ARG A 11 -50.81 31.18 -19.86
CA ARG A 11 -49.70 31.43 -20.80
C ARG A 11 -48.50 30.54 -20.50
N ILE A 12 -48.10 30.47 -19.22
CA ILE A 12 -46.97 29.63 -18.76
C ILE A 12 -47.18 28.15 -19.10
N LYS A 13 -48.42 27.63 -18.97
CA LYS A 13 -48.73 26.24 -19.32
C LYS A 13 -48.64 25.93 -20.82
N LYS A 14 -48.86 26.92 -21.70
CA LYS A 14 -48.72 26.74 -23.16
C LYS A 14 -47.25 26.64 -23.56
N ASP A 15 -46.38 27.34 -22.84
CA ASP A 15 -44.94 27.36 -23.12
C ASP A 15 -44.20 26.21 -22.44
N ALA A 16 -44.74 25.67 -21.34
CA ALA A 16 -44.20 24.49 -20.65
C ALA A 16 -44.06 23.25 -21.55
N ALA A 17 -44.95 23.06 -22.54
CA ALA A 17 -44.84 21.98 -23.51
C ALA A 17 -43.72 22.21 -24.54
N LYS A 18 -43.34 23.48 -24.80
CA LYS A 18 -42.28 23.84 -25.74
C LYS A 18 -40.89 23.80 -25.10
N GLU A 19 -40.81 24.08 -23.80
CA GLU A 19 -39.56 24.12 -23.03
C GLU A 19 -39.19 22.76 -22.40
N PHE A 20 -39.96 21.71 -22.67
CA PHE A 20 -39.66 20.38 -22.16
C PHE A 20 -38.44 19.79 -22.89
N ILE A 21 -37.32 19.71 -22.18
CA ILE A 21 -36.09 19.06 -22.65
C ILE A 21 -35.93 17.74 -21.92
N SER A 22 -36.16 16.62 -22.61
CA SER A 22 -35.83 15.30 -22.09
C SER A 22 -34.36 14.98 -22.34
N VAL A 23 -33.56 14.92 -21.27
CA VAL A 23 -32.15 14.47 -21.34
C VAL A 23 -32.07 13.03 -20.86
N SER A 24 -31.81 12.10 -21.77
CA SER A 24 -31.53 10.69 -21.45
C SER A 24 -30.04 10.51 -21.18
N TYR A 25 -29.70 10.08 -19.96
CA TYR A 25 -28.32 9.77 -19.58
C TYR A 25 -28.05 8.27 -19.70
N GLU A 26 -27.15 7.88 -20.61
CA GLU A 26 -26.56 6.54 -20.59
C GLU A 26 -25.44 6.50 -19.56
N LYS A 27 -25.65 5.70 -18.51
CA LYS A 27 -24.65 5.50 -17.48
C LYS A 27 -23.43 4.79 -18.08
N PRO A 28 -22.21 5.33 -17.93
CA PRO A 28 -21.01 4.65 -18.40
C PRO A 28 -20.90 3.30 -17.71
N LYS A 29 -20.79 2.23 -18.49
CA LYS A 29 -20.57 0.89 -17.97
C LYS A 29 -19.27 0.90 -17.17
N LYS A 30 -19.34 0.48 -15.90
CA LYS A 30 -18.14 0.23 -15.11
C LYS A 30 -17.33 -0.81 -15.86
N LYS A 31 -16.02 -0.58 -16.04
CA LYS A 31 -15.12 -1.66 -16.46
C LYS A 31 -15.22 -2.73 -15.38
N GLU A 32 -15.83 -3.85 -15.72
CA GLU A 32 -15.73 -5.05 -14.90
C GLU A 32 -14.25 -5.39 -14.88
N GLU A 33 -13.65 -5.33 -13.69
CA GLU A 33 -12.37 -5.96 -13.47
C GLU A 33 -12.57 -7.42 -13.82
N ILE A 34 -11.92 -7.87 -14.89
CA ILE A 34 -11.89 -9.27 -15.26
C ILE A 34 -11.16 -9.97 -14.12
N ILE A 35 -11.90 -10.38 -13.09
CA ILE A 35 -11.46 -11.42 -12.17
C ILE A 35 -11.39 -12.66 -13.04
N LYS A 36 -10.20 -12.95 -13.55
CA LYS A 36 -9.88 -14.21 -14.20
C LYS A 36 -9.88 -15.28 -13.12
N SER A 37 -11.07 -15.71 -12.68
CA SER A 37 -11.23 -17.04 -12.10
C SER A 37 -11.17 -18.03 -13.26
N LYS A 38 -9.96 -18.52 -13.52
CA LYS A 38 -9.73 -19.79 -14.20
C LYS A 38 -8.34 -20.26 -13.80
N GLU A 39 -8.37 -21.24 -12.90
CA GLU A 39 -7.38 -22.29 -12.75
C GLU A 39 -6.73 -22.58 -14.11
N ASN A 40 -5.42 -22.34 -14.18
CA ASN A 40 -4.48 -23.00 -15.07
C ASN A 40 -3.08 -22.67 -14.53
N ASN A 41 -2.45 -23.69 -13.96
CA ASN A 41 -1.12 -23.66 -13.35
C ASN A 41 -0.02 -23.57 -14.39
N ASP A 42 0.00 -22.53 -15.22
CA ASP A 42 1.12 -22.25 -16.11
C ASP A 42 1.32 -20.74 -16.25
N ILE A 43 1.80 -20.13 -15.16
CA ILE A 43 2.38 -18.78 -15.22
C ILE A 43 3.75 -18.93 -15.88
N GLN A 44 3.75 -18.89 -17.21
CA GLN A 44 4.94 -18.60 -17.97
C GLN A 44 5.53 -17.27 -17.45
N ASN A 45 6.75 -17.35 -16.94
CA ASN A 45 7.58 -16.27 -16.41
C ASN A 45 8.00 -15.25 -17.49
N SER A 46 7.07 -14.69 -18.27
CA SER A 46 7.40 -13.88 -19.45
C SER A 46 7.58 -12.38 -19.19
N LYS A 47 7.34 -11.89 -17.96
CA LYS A 47 7.48 -10.45 -17.62
C LYS A 47 8.87 -10.01 -17.16
N PHE A 48 9.84 -10.92 -17.05
CA PHE A 48 11.22 -10.61 -16.67
C PHE A 48 12.22 -10.87 -17.80
N ASN A 49 11.84 -10.59 -19.05
CA ASN A 49 12.82 -10.49 -20.12
C ASN A 49 13.61 -9.19 -19.93
N ILE A 50 14.63 -9.26 -19.07
CA ILE A 50 15.72 -8.28 -19.02
C ILE A 50 16.31 -8.25 -20.42
N THR A 51 16.11 -7.15 -21.14
CA THR A 51 16.82 -6.87 -22.39
C THR A 51 18.31 -6.99 -22.11
N LYS A 52 18.93 -8.07 -22.60
CA LYS A 52 20.38 -8.28 -22.52
C LYS A 52 21.05 -7.19 -23.34
N ASN A 53 21.60 -6.18 -22.69
CA ASN A 53 22.62 -5.35 -23.32
C ASN A 53 23.92 -6.17 -23.31
N GLU A 54 24.30 -6.68 -24.48
CA GLU A 54 25.49 -7.51 -24.73
C GLU A 54 26.79 -6.70 -24.55
N ARG A 55 27.12 -6.34 -23.30
CA ARG A 55 28.44 -5.80 -22.94
C ARG A 55 28.83 -6.30 -21.55
N ASN A 56 29.68 -7.34 -21.51
CA ASN A 56 30.43 -7.92 -20.37
C ASN A 56 29.96 -9.31 -19.86
N GLU A 57 30.38 -10.37 -20.54
CA GLU A 57 30.07 -11.78 -20.24
C GLU A 57 30.46 -12.21 -18.80
N ASN A 58 31.58 -11.72 -18.26
CA ASN A 58 32.01 -12.02 -16.88
C ASN A 58 31.15 -11.35 -15.79
N ASN A 59 30.48 -10.24 -16.12
CA ASN A 59 29.52 -9.60 -15.22
C ASN A 59 28.13 -10.26 -15.31
N ASP A 60 27.87 -11.03 -16.36
CA ASP A 60 26.54 -11.58 -16.61
C ASP A 60 26.24 -12.79 -15.72
N GLU A 61 27.23 -13.61 -15.36
CA GLU A 61 27.02 -14.70 -14.40
C GLU A 61 26.69 -14.20 -12.99
N LYS A 62 27.41 -13.18 -12.50
CA LYS A 62 27.14 -12.57 -11.19
C LYS A 62 25.75 -11.91 -11.19
N LYS A 63 25.40 -11.18 -12.24
CA LYS A 63 24.06 -10.59 -12.40
C LYS A 63 22.97 -11.66 -12.46
N LYS A 64 23.18 -12.75 -13.19
CA LYS A 64 22.23 -13.89 -13.24
C LYS A 64 22.02 -14.48 -11.85
N LYS A 65 23.11 -14.76 -11.11
CA LYS A 65 23.06 -15.23 -9.71
C LYS A 65 22.31 -14.24 -8.81
N GLU A 66 22.55 -12.94 -8.95
CA GLU A 66 21.82 -11.92 -8.17
C GLU A 66 20.31 -11.89 -8.49
N VAL A 67 19.93 -12.02 -9.76
CA VAL A 67 18.53 -12.08 -10.18
C VAL A 67 17.86 -13.32 -9.63
N GLU A 68 18.54 -14.47 -9.71
CA GLU A 68 18.07 -15.73 -9.14
C GLU A 68 17.90 -15.64 -7.62
N MET A 69 18.88 -15.08 -6.91
CA MET A 69 18.81 -14.87 -5.46
C MET A 69 17.67 -13.92 -5.07
N LYS A 70 17.39 -12.87 -5.87
CA LYS A 70 16.24 -11.98 -5.65
C LYS A 70 14.92 -12.71 -5.84
N ARG A 71 14.84 -13.58 -6.86
CA ARG A 71 13.66 -14.42 -7.11
C ARG A 71 13.42 -15.41 -5.97
N ILE A 72 14.44 -16.15 -5.56
CA ILE A 72 14.37 -17.09 -4.43
C ILE A 72 13.93 -16.36 -3.16
N LYS A 73 14.49 -15.19 -2.89
CA LYS A 73 14.09 -14.37 -1.73
C LYS A 73 12.61 -14.02 -1.76
N PHE A 74 12.08 -13.63 -2.92
CA PHE A 74 10.66 -13.34 -3.08
C PHE A 74 9.79 -14.60 -2.87
N GLU A 75 10.19 -15.73 -3.44
CA GLU A 75 9.49 -17.01 -3.27
C GLU A 75 9.45 -17.45 -1.80
N VAL A 76 10.56 -17.33 -1.08
CA VAL A 76 10.62 -17.60 0.37
C VAL A 76 9.70 -16.66 1.14
N MET A 77 9.70 -15.35 0.82
CA MET A 77 8.80 -14.38 1.47
C MET A 77 7.33 -14.71 1.20
N LYS A 78 6.98 -15.07 -0.04
CA LYS A 78 5.62 -15.46 -0.43
C LYS A 78 5.18 -16.75 0.27
N PHE A 79 6.05 -17.76 0.32
CA PHE A 79 5.78 -19.02 1.00
C PHE A 79 5.53 -18.82 2.49
N GLY A 80 6.37 -18.01 3.15
CA GLY A 80 6.19 -17.69 4.57
C GLY A 80 4.85 -17.01 4.86
N MET A 81 4.31 -16.22 3.92
CA MET A 81 3.02 -15.55 4.08
C MET A 81 1.83 -16.51 3.92
N SER A 82 1.99 -17.61 3.20
CA SER A 82 0.91 -18.58 2.94
C SER A 82 0.36 -19.22 4.23
N GLY A 83 1.10 -19.15 5.34
CA GLY A 83 0.66 -19.65 6.65
C GLY A 83 -0.18 -18.66 7.46
N PHE A 84 -0.21 -17.37 7.08
CA PHE A 84 -0.98 -16.36 7.80
C PHE A 84 -2.47 -16.40 7.41
N LYS A 85 -3.35 -16.04 8.34
CA LYS A 85 -4.81 -16.01 8.13
C LYS A 85 -5.40 -14.67 8.58
N GLY A 86 -6.44 -14.22 7.89
CA GLY A 86 -7.18 -13.00 8.22
C GLY A 86 -6.31 -11.73 8.14
N ILE A 87 -6.39 -10.88 9.17
CA ILE A 87 -5.74 -9.56 9.21
C ILE A 87 -4.22 -9.68 9.07
N GLU A 88 -3.62 -10.70 9.65
CA GLU A 88 -2.16 -10.92 9.57
C GLU A 88 -1.70 -11.19 8.14
N ALA A 89 -2.52 -11.88 7.34
CA ALA A 89 -2.22 -12.14 5.93
C ALA A 89 -2.24 -10.83 5.11
N GLU A 90 -3.24 -9.97 5.34
CA GLU A 90 -3.36 -8.67 4.70
C GLU A 90 -2.18 -7.75 5.06
N GLU A 91 -1.79 -7.71 6.33
CA GLU A 91 -0.64 -6.93 6.79
C GLU A 91 0.67 -7.42 6.15
N ALA A 92 0.84 -8.74 6.02
CA ALA A 92 2.00 -9.34 5.37
C ALA A 92 2.07 -8.97 3.88
N GLU A 93 0.92 -8.99 3.20
CA GLU A 93 0.83 -8.65 1.78
C GLU A 93 1.15 -7.19 1.53
N VAL A 94 0.58 -6.29 2.34
CA VAL A 94 0.90 -4.87 2.28
C VAL A 94 2.38 -4.63 2.56
N ALA A 95 2.96 -5.30 3.55
CA ALA A 95 4.38 -5.17 3.87
C ALA A 95 5.29 -5.70 2.74
N LEU A 96 4.91 -6.80 2.09
CA LEU A 96 5.62 -7.35 0.92
C LEU A 96 5.57 -6.35 -0.24
N ALA A 97 4.38 -5.83 -0.56
CA ALA A 97 4.18 -4.85 -1.62
C ALA A 97 5.04 -3.59 -1.38
N ILE A 98 5.05 -3.05 -0.16
CA ILE A 98 5.89 -1.90 0.20
C ILE A 98 7.38 -2.25 0.04
N SER A 99 7.82 -3.45 0.43
CA SER A 99 9.20 -3.89 0.24
C SER A 99 9.60 -4.00 -1.24
N LEU A 100 8.65 -4.27 -2.14
CA LEU A 100 8.86 -4.28 -3.59
C LEU A 100 8.83 -2.87 -4.21
N GLY A 101 8.55 -1.84 -3.40
CA GLY A 101 8.52 -0.44 -3.83
C GLY A 101 7.11 0.10 -4.07
N ALA A 102 6.05 -0.63 -3.70
CA ALA A 102 4.70 -0.10 -3.75
C ALA A 102 4.53 1.08 -2.78
N LYS A 103 3.66 2.02 -3.15
CA LYS A 103 3.31 3.15 -2.29
C LYS A 103 2.48 2.65 -1.09
N PRO A 104 2.82 3.01 0.16
CA PRO A 104 2.06 2.58 1.32
C PRO A 104 0.62 3.09 1.28
N PRO A 105 -0.34 2.36 1.89
CA PRO A 105 -1.74 2.75 1.89
C PRO A 105 -1.94 4.09 2.61
N LYS A 106 -2.91 4.88 2.12
CA LYS A 106 -3.23 6.18 2.71
C LYS A 106 -3.87 5.97 4.08
N LYS A 107 -3.46 6.78 5.06
CA LYS A 107 -4.08 6.78 6.40
C LYS A 107 -5.54 7.24 6.29
N LYS A 108 -6.41 6.65 7.11
CA LYS A 108 -7.80 7.07 7.25
C LYS A 108 -7.84 8.54 7.73
N GLY A 109 -8.81 9.30 7.24
CA GLY A 109 -9.07 10.65 7.75
C GLY A 109 -9.62 10.58 9.16
N ILE A 110 -8.94 11.20 10.12
CA ILE A 110 -9.32 11.22 11.53
C ILE A 110 -9.50 12.69 11.95
N ASN A 111 -10.46 12.97 12.85
CA ASN A 111 -10.67 14.31 13.38
C ASN A 111 -9.39 14.83 14.07
N TYR A 112 -9.02 16.08 13.79
CA TYR A 112 -7.81 16.71 14.32
C TYR A 112 -7.71 16.67 15.85
N LYS A 113 -8.82 16.85 16.57
CA LYS A 113 -8.80 16.82 18.05
C LYS A 113 -8.38 15.45 18.57
N ILE A 114 -8.86 14.37 17.94
CA ILE A 114 -8.52 12.98 18.27
C ILE A 114 -7.05 12.72 17.96
N LEU A 115 -6.61 13.08 16.75
CA LEU A 115 -5.23 12.90 16.30
C LEU A 115 -4.21 13.64 17.19
N LYS A 116 -4.57 14.84 17.68
CA LYS A 116 -3.73 15.60 18.62
C LYS A 116 -3.60 14.89 19.97
N HIS A 117 -4.70 14.32 20.46
CA HIS A 117 -4.71 13.58 21.71
C HIS A 117 -3.87 12.29 21.64
N GLU A 118 -4.07 11.48 20.59
CA GLU A 118 -3.29 10.25 20.36
C GLU A 118 -1.78 10.53 20.29
N LYS A 119 -1.36 11.57 19.56
CA LYS A 119 0.06 11.97 19.50
C LYS A 119 0.63 12.33 20.88
N LYS A 120 -0.13 13.05 21.70
CA LYS A 120 0.29 13.43 23.05
C LYS A 120 0.49 12.20 23.94
N GLN A 121 -0.44 11.24 23.87
CA GLN A 121 -0.32 9.98 24.61
C GLN A 121 0.88 9.16 24.14
N GLU A 122 1.12 9.07 22.83
CA GLU A 122 2.26 8.32 22.27
C GLU A 122 3.61 8.93 22.72
N THR A 123 3.70 10.27 22.81
CA THR A 123 4.91 10.93 23.32
C THR A 123 5.14 10.64 24.81
N GLN A 124 4.09 10.70 25.62
CA GLN A 124 4.20 10.43 27.07
C GLN A 124 4.60 8.98 27.35
N GLN A 125 4.05 8.00 26.62
CA GLN A 125 4.44 6.59 26.74
C GLN A 125 5.88 6.31 26.29
N LYS A 126 6.43 7.11 25.37
CA LYS A 126 7.85 7.02 25.01
C LYS A 126 8.71 7.59 26.13
N ASP A 127 8.34 8.74 26.66
CA ASP A 127 9.10 9.40 27.74
C ASP A 127 9.18 8.55 29.02
N THR A 128 8.12 7.80 29.34
CA THR A 128 8.09 6.85 30.47
C THR A 128 8.98 5.62 30.25
N LYS A 129 9.27 5.23 29.00
CA LYS A 129 10.20 4.14 28.69
C LYS A 129 11.67 4.57 28.75
N PHE A 130 11.95 5.87 28.62
CA PHE A 130 13.28 6.47 28.65
C PHE A 130 13.61 7.14 30.00
N VAL A 131 13.09 6.61 31.11
CA VAL A 131 13.24 7.20 32.45
C VAL A 131 14.66 7.09 33.03
N SER A 132 15.54 6.28 32.43
CA SER A 132 16.97 6.32 32.76
C SER A 132 17.57 7.63 32.23
N GLY A 133 17.81 8.61 33.11
CA GLY A 133 18.37 9.94 32.77
C GLY A 133 19.70 9.91 32.00
N VAL A 134 20.36 8.76 31.92
CA VAL A 134 21.57 8.49 31.15
C VAL A 134 21.32 8.45 29.63
N GLU A 135 20.15 7.99 29.17
CA GLU A 135 19.90 7.85 27.73
C GLU A 135 19.61 9.20 27.05
N LYS A 136 18.98 10.14 27.76
CA LYS A 136 18.63 11.46 27.22
C LYS A 136 19.85 12.35 26.98
N SER A 137 20.89 12.25 27.81
CA SER A 137 22.12 13.06 27.68
C SER A 137 23.00 12.62 26.51
N LEU A 138 22.89 11.36 26.07
CA LEU A 138 23.64 10.82 24.92
C LEU A 138 22.99 11.12 23.56
N ILE A 139 21.71 11.54 23.53
CA ILE A 139 20.93 11.78 22.31
C ILE A 139 21.17 13.18 21.71
N ASN A 140 21.68 14.14 22.49
CA ASN A 140 21.89 15.53 22.05
C ASN A 140 23.11 15.74 21.15
N ARG A 141 23.84 14.69 20.78
CA ARG A 141 24.84 14.79 19.71
C ARG A 141 24.10 14.94 18.38
N LYS A 142 24.57 15.83 17.49
CA LYS A 142 24.07 15.98 16.10
C LYS A 142 24.33 14.68 15.31
N ILE A 143 23.59 13.63 15.62
CA ILE A 143 23.62 12.36 14.91
C ILE A 143 22.95 12.66 13.57
N LYS A 144 23.74 12.63 12.49
CA LYS A 144 23.20 12.62 11.11
C LYS A 144 22.03 11.63 11.12
N LYS A 145 20.85 12.04 10.66
CA LYS A 145 19.65 11.20 10.62
C LYS A 145 19.96 9.97 9.75
N VAL A 146 20.54 8.93 10.33
CA VAL A 146 20.65 7.63 9.70
C VAL A 146 19.21 7.23 9.47
N HIS A 147 18.85 7.02 8.20
CA HIS A 147 17.52 6.57 7.83
C HIS A 147 17.30 5.22 8.52
N ARG A 148 16.71 5.26 9.72
CA ARG A 148 16.36 4.06 10.47
C ARG A 148 15.32 3.37 9.62
N LYS A 149 15.69 2.23 9.03
CA LYS A 149 14.74 1.38 8.30
C LYS A 149 13.52 1.21 9.22
N SER A 150 12.37 1.65 8.73
CA SER A 150 11.11 1.67 9.48
C SER A 150 10.88 0.30 10.10
N SER A 151 10.37 0.28 11.34
CA SER A 151 10.01 -0.93 12.09
C SER A 151 8.94 -1.79 11.40
N ASN A 152 8.35 -1.31 10.32
CA ASN A 152 7.29 -1.97 9.55
C ASN A 152 7.86 -2.83 8.42
N ASN A 153 9.07 -3.37 8.59
CA ASN A 153 9.61 -4.33 7.65
C ASN A 153 8.89 -5.67 7.81
N LEU A 154 8.60 -6.34 6.69
CA LEU A 154 8.03 -7.69 6.63
C LEU A 154 8.71 -8.67 7.60
N LEU A 155 10.00 -8.47 7.87
CA LEU A 155 10.79 -9.29 8.80
C LEU A 155 10.28 -9.29 10.25
N LYS A 156 9.47 -8.31 10.67
CA LYS A 156 8.85 -8.30 12.00
C LYS A 156 7.91 -9.50 12.20
N MET A 157 7.22 -9.93 11.15
CA MET A 157 6.30 -11.07 11.20
C MET A 157 7.01 -12.41 11.41
N TYR A 158 8.25 -12.53 10.94
CA TYR A 158 9.03 -13.77 11.01
C TYR A 158 9.93 -13.87 12.26
N GLY A 159 9.86 -12.87 13.16
CA GLY A 159 10.65 -12.84 14.39
C GLY A 159 12.09 -12.32 14.21
N LYS A 160 12.64 -11.78 15.30
CA LYS A 160 14.00 -11.23 15.31
C LYS A 160 15.01 -12.30 15.73
N ILE A 161 15.82 -12.76 14.79
CA ILE A 161 16.91 -13.71 15.08
C ILE A 161 18.00 -12.99 15.89
N ASN A 162 18.34 -13.52 17.07
CA ASN A 162 19.37 -12.95 17.93
C ASN A 162 20.76 -13.43 17.49
N LYS A 163 21.60 -12.54 16.98
CA LYS A 163 22.91 -12.93 16.40
C LYS A 163 23.84 -13.63 17.41
N LYS A 164 23.66 -13.38 18.71
CA LYS A 164 24.44 -14.00 19.79
C LYS A 164 24.20 -15.51 19.94
N THR A 165 23.03 -16.01 19.53
CA THR A 165 22.72 -17.45 19.61
C THR A 165 23.20 -18.21 18.37
N LEU A 166 23.35 -17.52 17.23
CA LEU A 166 23.77 -18.11 15.96
C LEU A 166 25.25 -18.50 15.95
N SER A 167 26.12 -17.69 16.56
CA SER A 167 27.56 -17.95 16.64
C SER A 167 27.93 -19.07 17.63
N LYS A 168 26.98 -19.54 18.44
CA LYS A 168 27.22 -20.56 19.48
C LYS A 168 26.92 -21.99 19.01
N LYS A 169 26.23 -22.14 17.87
CA LYS A 169 25.89 -23.43 17.25
C LYS A 169 26.85 -23.86 16.13
N ILE A 170 27.80 -23.00 15.77
CA ILE A 170 28.88 -23.33 14.82
C ILE A 170 30.12 -23.63 15.67
N LYS A 171 30.13 -24.79 16.32
CA LYS A 171 31.29 -25.40 16.97
C LYS A 171 31.08 -26.90 17.04
#